data_AF-A0A833JEA0-F1
#
_entry.id   AF-A0A833JEA0-F1
#
_cell.length_a   1.000
_cell.length_b   1.000
_cell.length_c   1.000
_cell.angle_alpha   90.00
_cell.angle_beta   90.00
_cell.angle_gamma   90.00
#
_symmetry.space_group_name_H-M   'P 1'
#
loop_
_entity.id
_entity.type
_entity.pdbx_description
1 polymer ?
#
loop_
_entity_poly.entity_id
_entity_poly.type
_entity_poly.pdbx_seq_one_letter_code
_entity_poly.pdbx_strand_id
1 'polypeptide(L)'
;MLKLDKFKQKISFALVIPLILALTACINQNNNSNQNLVLKGSVADLNEKAKFDPNFLARQKSAETSFFGFPSINSNSSDEDLVIDEDEGLGVIESDPFEAQQQIARNDPSLGKFGGFPLIWPVSGTFTSPFGIRRLMKRVRPHNGIDIGAPSGTPIRAAADGQVLFSGAKRGYGYSVIMGHDASHETLYAHMKTIVARSGQFVRRDQIIGYVGKTGRSTGPHLHFETRIAGVAKNPLMYLPTPHSGKMRVGVHTPSYSDQVAYYKRLSQIAYNSDQNKVRKVK
;
A
#
# COMPACT_ATOMS: atom_id res chain seq x y z
N MET A 1 -43.95 31.39 1.47
CA MET A 1 -42.52 31.50 1.86
C MET A 1 -41.81 30.22 1.40
N LEU A 2 -40.98 30.35 0.35
CA LEU A 2 -39.86 29.49 -0.11
C LEU A 2 -40.04 27.96 -0.35
N LYS A 3 -40.19 27.66 -1.65
CA LYS A 3 -39.63 26.56 -2.48
C LYS A 3 -38.84 25.43 -1.77
N LEU A 4 -39.37 24.20 -1.84
CA LEU A 4 -38.57 22.96 -1.83
C LEU A 4 -38.62 22.35 -3.24
N ASP A 5 -37.77 22.88 -4.12
CA ASP A 5 -37.69 22.50 -5.53
C ASP A 5 -36.39 21.69 -5.77
N LYS A 6 -36.55 20.51 -6.38
CA LYS A 6 -35.60 19.82 -7.30
C LYS A 6 -34.26 19.29 -6.77
N PHE A 7 -34.17 17.97 -6.56
CA PHE A 7 -33.20 17.08 -7.27
C PHE A 7 -33.38 15.57 -6.91
N LYS A 8 -34.55 15.00 -7.20
CA LYS A 8 -34.67 13.54 -7.44
C LYS A 8 -34.80 13.34 -8.94
N GLN A 9 -33.68 13.39 -9.67
CA GLN A 9 -33.69 13.13 -11.10
C GLN A 9 -33.57 11.62 -11.34
N LYS A 10 -34.68 11.07 -11.83
CA LYS A 10 -34.88 9.72 -12.37
C LYS A 10 -33.67 9.29 -13.21
N ILE A 11 -32.96 8.25 -12.78
CA ILE A 11 -32.18 7.44 -13.73
C ILE A 11 -33.22 6.65 -14.52
N SER A 12 -33.51 7.11 -15.73
CA SER A 12 -34.50 6.48 -16.60
C SER A 12 -34.01 5.08 -16.98
N PHE A 13 -34.75 4.04 -16.57
CA PHE A 13 -34.51 2.65 -17.00
C PHE A 13 -34.50 2.50 -18.54
N ALA A 14 -35.04 3.48 -19.26
CA ALA A 14 -34.99 3.58 -20.72
C ALA A 14 -33.60 3.85 -21.31
N LEU A 15 -32.59 4.23 -20.52
CA LEU A 15 -31.20 4.45 -21.00
C LEU A 15 -30.23 3.33 -20.61
N VAL A 16 -30.53 2.61 -19.52
CA VAL A 16 -29.66 1.52 -19.02
C VAL A 16 -29.82 0.26 -19.89
N ILE A 17 -31.04 -0.03 -20.33
CA ILE A 17 -31.34 -1.19 -21.17
C ILE A 17 -30.72 -1.07 -22.58
N PRO A 18 -30.84 0.07 -23.31
CA PRO A 18 -30.15 0.22 -24.59
C PRO A 18 -28.63 0.33 -24.45
N LEU A 19 -28.08 0.81 -23.32
CA LEU A 19 -26.62 0.81 -23.09
C LEU A 19 -26.08 -0.62 -22.89
N ILE A 20 -26.83 -1.47 -22.18
CA ILE A 20 -26.49 -2.90 -22.02
C ILE A 20 -26.62 -3.64 -23.36
N LEU A 21 -27.67 -3.38 -24.14
CA LEU A 21 -27.82 -3.95 -25.48
C LEU A 21 -26.76 -3.45 -26.47
N ALA A 22 -26.35 -2.17 -26.40
CA ALA A 22 -25.29 -1.60 -27.22
C ALA A 22 -23.92 -2.18 -26.86
N LEU A 23 -23.62 -2.38 -25.58
CA LEU A 23 -22.41 -3.10 -25.13
C LEU A 23 -22.40 -4.55 -25.62
N THR A 24 -23.56 -5.21 -25.63
CA THR A 24 -23.70 -6.58 -26.14
C THR A 24 -23.51 -6.64 -27.67
N ALA A 25 -23.94 -5.61 -28.41
CA ALA A 25 -23.76 -5.52 -29.86
C ALA A 25 -22.33 -5.12 -30.28
N CYS A 26 -21.64 -4.26 -29.51
CA CYS A 26 -20.24 -3.89 -29.78
C CYS A 26 -19.27 -5.07 -29.60
N ILE A 27 -19.61 -6.06 -28.77
CA ILE A 27 -18.78 -7.26 -28.57
C ILE A 27 -18.90 -8.22 -29.77
N ASN A 28 -19.96 -8.13 -30.57
CA ASN A 28 -20.25 -9.07 -31.67
C ASN A 28 -19.72 -8.63 -33.05
N GLN A 29 -18.96 -7.53 -33.14
CA GLN A 29 -18.34 -7.08 -34.41
C GLN A 29 -16.82 -7.28 -34.50
N ASN A 30 -16.18 -7.83 -33.46
CA ASN A 30 -14.74 -8.07 -33.48
C ASN A 30 -14.43 -9.55 -33.78
N ASN A 31 -14.72 -9.97 -35.01
CA ASN A 31 -14.34 -11.29 -35.52
C ASN A 31 -12.84 -11.35 -35.83
N ASN A 32 -11.99 -11.37 -34.81
CA ASN A 32 -10.67 -12.01 -34.91
C ASN A 32 -10.05 -12.34 -33.54
N SER A 33 -9.81 -13.64 -33.36
CA SER A 33 -9.00 -14.33 -32.33
C SER A 33 -9.38 -14.21 -30.84
N ASN A 34 -9.95 -15.31 -30.33
CA ASN A 34 -9.80 -15.86 -28.97
C ASN A 34 -10.23 -14.99 -27.77
N GLN A 35 -11.51 -14.66 -27.68
CA GLN A 35 -12.12 -14.21 -26.41
C GLN A 35 -13.42 -15.00 -26.18
N ASN A 36 -13.40 -15.95 -25.24
CA ASN A 36 -14.61 -16.62 -24.75
C ASN A 36 -15.49 -15.61 -24.00
N LEU A 37 -16.68 -15.32 -24.52
CA LEU A 37 -17.75 -14.72 -23.72
C LEU A 37 -19.08 -15.43 -24.01
N VAL A 38 -19.29 -16.55 -23.33
CA VAL A 38 -20.59 -17.25 -23.30
C VAL A 38 -21.41 -16.63 -22.18
N LEU A 39 -22.45 -15.87 -22.50
CA LEU A 39 -23.49 -15.48 -21.54
C LEU A 39 -24.73 -16.35 -21.77
N LYS A 40 -24.76 -17.49 -21.09
CA LYS A 40 -25.99 -18.26 -20.83
C LYS A 40 -26.05 -18.50 -19.32
N GLY A 41 -27.00 -17.87 -18.64
CA GLY A 41 -27.25 -18.11 -17.22
C GLY A 41 -28.41 -17.27 -16.68
N SER A 42 -29.32 -17.92 -15.96
CA SER A 42 -30.46 -17.30 -15.30
C SER A 42 -29.98 -16.54 -14.05
N VAL A 43 -30.80 -15.64 -13.51
CA VAL A 43 -30.49 -14.86 -12.28
C VAL A 43 -30.12 -15.75 -11.08
N ALA A 44 -30.54 -17.02 -11.09
CA ALA A 44 -30.14 -18.02 -10.09
C ALA A 44 -28.65 -18.44 -10.18
N ASP A 45 -28.03 -18.36 -11.36
CA ASP A 45 -26.60 -18.65 -11.58
C ASP A 45 -25.70 -17.49 -11.13
N LEU A 46 -26.25 -16.29 -10.91
CA LEU A 46 -25.52 -15.12 -10.39
C LEU A 46 -25.17 -15.24 -8.89
N ASN A 47 -25.69 -16.27 -8.21
CA ASN A 47 -25.39 -16.55 -6.81
C ASN A 47 -24.19 -17.50 -6.62
N GLU A 48 -23.63 -18.03 -7.71
CA GLU A 48 -22.31 -18.65 -7.64
C GLU A 48 -21.27 -17.53 -7.60
N LYS A 49 -20.86 -17.18 -6.37
CA LYS A 49 -19.79 -16.20 -6.06
C LYS A 49 -18.77 -16.20 -7.19
N ALA A 50 -18.68 -15.09 -7.95
CA ALA A 50 -17.61 -14.90 -8.91
C ALA A 50 -16.28 -15.05 -8.16
N LYS A 51 -15.69 -16.25 -8.23
CA LYS A 51 -14.40 -16.53 -7.60
C LYS A 51 -13.39 -15.75 -8.40
N PHE A 52 -12.61 -14.91 -7.73
CA PHE A 52 -11.51 -14.23 -8.40
C PHE A 52 -10.59 -15.26 -9.06
N ASP A 53 -9.95 -14.86 -10.16
CA ASP A 53 -8.91 -15.63 -10.84
C ASP A 53 -7.89 -16.16 -9.79
N PRO A 54 -7.53 -17.47 -9.81
CA PRO A 54 -6.51 -18.03 -8.94
C PRO A 54 -5.20 -17.21 -8.86
N ASN A 55 -4.78 -16.58 -9.97
CA ASN A 55 -3.59 -15.72 -9.95
C ASN A 55 -3.80 -14.46 -9.09
N PHE A 56 -4.99 -13.86 -9.15
CA PHE A 56 -5.35 -12.75 -8.27
C PHE A 56 -5.36 -13.20 -6.82
N LEU A 57 -5.99 -14.34 -6.50
CA LEU A 57 -6.05 -14.85 -5.13
C LEU A 57 -4.66 -15.16 -4.56
N ALA A 58 -3.76 -15.70 -5.38
CA ALA A 58 -2.37 -15.94 -5.00
C ALA A 58 -1.63 -14.63 -4.69
N ARG A 59 -1.78 -13.61 -5.55
CA ARG A 59 -1.22 -12.27 -5.32
C ARG A 59 -1.81 -11.60 -4.08
N GLN A 60 -3.12 -11.65 -3.88
CA GLN A 60 -3.78 -11.17 -2.68
C GLN A 60 -3.22 -11.84 -1.43
N LYS A 61 -3.13 -13.17 -1.40
CA LYS A 61 -2.60 -13.91 -0.25
C LYS A 61 -1.14 -13.56 0.02
N SER A 62 -0.31 -13.46 -1.03
CA SER A 62 1.09 -13.07 -0.92
C SER A 62 1.22 -11.67 -0.31
N ALA A 63 0.46 -10.70 -0.82
CA ALA A 63 0.45 -9.34 -0.33
C ALA A 63 -0.04 -9.25 1.13
N GLU A 64 -1.15 -9.90 1.47
CA GLU A 64 -1.64 -9.93 2.86
C GLU A 64 -0.63 -10.58 3.81
N THR A 65 0.08 -11.63 3.37
CA THR A 65 1.13 -12.29 4.14
C THR A 65 2.30 -11.36 4.35
N SER A 66 2.73 -10.64 3.32
CA SER A 66 3.83 -9.71 3.42
C SER A 66 3.46 -8.55 4.37
N PHE A 67 2.36 -7.84 4.11
CA PHE A 67 1.96 -6.64 4.86
C PHE A 67 1.52 -6.92 6.29
N PHE A 68 0.85 -8.05 6.51
CA PHE A 68 0.17 -8.32 7.77
C PHE A 68 0.66 -9.58 8.50
N GLY A 69 1.46 -10.41 7.84
CA GLY A 69 2.11 -11.54 8.48
C GLY A 69 3.21 -11.02 9.41
N PHE A 70 3.16 -11.48 10.65
CA PHE A 70 4.36 -11.52 11.48
C PHE A 70 5.22 -12.71 11.00
N PRO A 71 6.55 -12.70 11.16
CA PRO A 71 7.31 -13.94 11.10
C PRO A 71 6.62 -14.93 12.05
N SER A 72 6.22 -16.10 11.58
CA SER A 72 5.55 -17.09 12.43
C SER A 72 6.52 -17.55 13.52
N ILE A 73 6.34 -17.04 14.74
CA ILE A 73 6.81 -17.73 15.94
C ILE A 73 5.83 -18.88 16.15
N ASN A 74 6.35 -20.11 16.27
CA ASN A 74 5.57 -21.31 16.51
C ASN A 74 4.56 -21.06 17.65
N SER A 75 3.31 -21.39 17.36
CA SER A 75 2.18 -21.28 18.28
C SER A 75 2.40 -22.18 19.50
N ASN A 76 2.60 -21.57 20.66
CA ASN A 76 2.14 -22.03 21.97
C ASN A 76 2.39 -20.94 23.02
N SER A 77 1.66 -19.82 22.95
CA SER A 77 1.23 -19.08 24.14
C SER A 77 0.29 -17.94 23.74
N SER A 78 -0.82 -17.87 24.46
CA SER A 78 -1.65 -16.68 24.60
C SER A 78 -0.80 -15.53 25.13
N ASP A 79 -0.97 -14.35 24.55
CA ASP A 79 -0.55 -13.05 25.08
C ASP A 79 0.90 -12.94 25.54
N GLU A 80 1.76 -12.34 24.70
CA GLU A 80 2.81 -11.46 25.23
C GLU A 80 3.22 -10.40 24.20
N ASP A 81 2.93 -9.17 24.59
CA ASP A 81 3.52 -7.96 24.07
C ASP A 81 5.05 -8.10 24.24
N LEU A 82 5.86 -7.95 23.19
CA LEU A 82 7.33 -7.94 23.34
C LEU A 82 7.72 -6.82 24.33
N VAL A 83 7.94 -7.21 25.57
CA VAL A 83 8.70 -6.53 26.62
C VAL A 83 10.09 -7.15 26.51
N ILE A 84 11.06 -6.35 26.11
CA ILE A 84 12.46 -6.73 26.21
C ILE A 84 12.88 -6.18 27.57
N ASP A 85 12.79 -7.04 28.59
CA ASP A 85 13.45 -6.77 29.86
C ASP A 85 14.95 -6.98 29.63
N GLU A 86 15.76 -6.01 30.08
CA GLU A 86 17.20 -5.90 29.81
C GLU A 86 18.06 -6.90 30.61
N ASP A 87 17.49 -7.95 31.19
CA ASP A 87 18.25 -8.88 32.02
C ASP A 87 17.89 -10.34 31.70
N GLU A 88 18.93 -11.16 31.57
CA GLU A 88 18.97 -12.60 31.28
C GLU A 88 19.08 -13.03 29.79
N GLY A 89 20.21 -13.70 29.50
CA GLY A 89 20.73 -13.94 28.17
C GLY A 89 20.24 -15.20 27.43
N LEU A 90 20.29 -15.04 26.10
CA LEU A 90 20.68 -16.00 25.06
C LEU A 90 19.85 -17.28 24.83
N GLY A 91 18.88 -17.15 23.92
CA GLY A 91 18.42 -18.21 23.01
C GLY A 91 18.10 -17.61 21.63
N VAL A 92 18.93 -17.93 20.64
CA VAL A 92 19.12 -17.22 19.36
C VAL A 92 17.94 -17.36 18.36
N ILE A 93 17.37 -16.23 17.94
CA ILE A 93 17.13 -15.90 16.52
C ILE A 93 17.72 -14.49 16.29
N GLU A 94 18.94 -14.47 15.74
CA GLU A 94 19.78 -13.30 15.46
C GLU A 94 19.32 -12.55 14.21
N SER A 95 18.32 -11.67 14.35
CA SER A 95 18.44 -10.40 13.63
C SER A 95 17.76 -9.32 14.44
N ASP A 96 18.57 -8.41 14.96
CA ASP A 96 18.07 -7.16 15.53
C ASP A 96 17.13 -6.53 14.48
N PRO A 97 15.87 -6.17 14.82
CA PRO A 97 14.97 -5.45 13.91
C PRO A 97 15.65 -4.24 13.26
N PHE A 98 16.62 -3.63 13.94
CA PHE A 98 17.49 -2.59 13.41
C PHE A 98 18.40 -3.07 12.28
N GLU A 99 19.03 -4.24 12.41
CA GLU A 99 19.86 -4.85 11.38
C GLU A 99 19.05 -5.34 10.18
N ALA A 100 17.90 -5.99 10.41
CA ALA A 100 17.03 -6.45 9.33
C ALA A 100 16.53 -5.27 8.48
N GLN A 101 16.08 -4.19 9.12
CA GLN A 101 15.63 -2.99 8.41
C GLN A 101 16.78 -2.24 7.71
N GLN A 102 17.97 -2.23 8.33
CA GLN A 102 19.16 -1.70 7.67
C GLN A 102 19.53 -2.53 6.44
N GLN A 103 19.53 -3.86 6.51
CA GLN A 103 19.79 -4.72 5.36
C GLN A 103 18.78 -4.51 4.22
N ILE A 104 17.51 -4.32 4.57
CA ILE A 104 16.45 -3.99 3.60
C ILE A 104 16.72 -2.66 2.88
N ALA A 105 17.20 -1.65 3.60
CA ALA A 105 17.60 -0.34 3.08
C ALA A 105 18.90 -0.38 2.27
N ARG A 106 19.82 -1.29 2.64
CA ARG A 106 21.11 -1.53 1.95
C ARG A 106 20.91 -2.09 0.53
N ASN A 107 19.88 -2.90 0.31
CA ASN A 107 19.62 -3.61 -0.96
C ASN A 107 18.67 -2.88 -1.93
N ASP A 108 18.73 -1.55 -2.06
CA ASP A 108 17.91 -0.79 -3.02
C ASP A 108 18.74 -0.07 -4.10
N PRO A 109 19.02 -0.74 -5.24
CA PRO A 109 19.72 -0.13 -6.36
C PRO A 109 18.81 0.67 -7.31
N SER A 110 17.49 0.75 -7.06
CA SER A 110 16.53 1.35 -8.00
C SER A 110 16.14 2.78 -7.62
N LEU A 111 17.09 3.71 -7.69
CA LEU A 111 16.80 5.13 -7.47
C LEU A 111 15.80 5.65 -8.53
N GLY A 112 14.58 5.96 -8.11
CA GLY A 112 13.62 6.78 -8.88
C GLY A 112 12.61 6.06 -9.78
N LYS A 113 12.58 4.72 -9.83
CA LYS A 113 11.50 3.98 -10.54
C LYS A 113 11.00 2.82 -9.68
N PHE A 114 9.73 2.88 -9.29
CA PHE A 114 9.05 1.77 -8.62
C PHE A 114 8.50 0.83 -9.68
N GLY A 115 9.28 -0.14 -10.17
CA GLY A 115 8.84 -1.07 -11.23
C GLY A 115 8.49 -0.40 -12.56
N GLY A 116 9.01 0.81 -12.83
CA GLY A 116 8.61 1.63 -13.98
C GLY A 116 7.34 2.48 -13.74
N PHE A 117 6.68 2.35 -12.59
CA PHE A 117 5.52 3.15 -12.23
C PHE A 117 5.93 4.52 -11.66
N PRO A 118 5.46 5.64 -12.27
CA PRO A 118 5.71 6.98 -11.74
C PRO A 118 4.75 7.27 -10.58
N LEU A 119 5.22 7.07 -9.35
CA LEU A 119 4.41 7.32 -8.16
C LEU A 119 4.05 8.80 -8.00
N ILE A 120 2.89 9.06 -7.41
CA ILE A 120 2.50 10.36 -6.86
C ILE A 120 2.36 10.28 -5.33
N TRP A 121 2.44 11.43 -4.67
CA TRP A 121 2.03 11.54 -3.27
C TRP A 121 0.55 11.17 -3.14
N PRO A 122 0.20 10.18 -2.29
CA PRO A 122 -1.16 9.65 -2.21
C PRO A 122 -2.13 10.58 -1.47
N VAL A 123 -1.60 11.54 -0.71
CA VAL A 123 -2.37 12.57 -0.01
C VAL A 123 -1.53 13.85 0.09
N SER A 124 -2.17 15.01 0.07
CA SER A 124 -1.54 16.28 0.41
C SER A 124 -1.59 16.49 1.93
N GLY A 125 -0.48 16.89 2.55
CA GLY A 125 -0.42 17.00 4.00
C GLY A 125 0.98 17.28 4.54
N THR A 126 1.20 16.92 5.79
CA THR A 126 2.48 17.07 6.48
C THR A 126 3.16 15.72 6.57
N PHE A 127 4.38 15.57 6.06
CA PHE A 127 5.21 14.42 6.38
C PHE A 127 5.60 14.51 7.85
N THR A 128 4.99 13.62 8.63
CA THR A 128 5.10 13.63 10.08
C THR A 128 6.11 12.62 10.58
N SER A 129 6.34 11.53 9.85
CA SER A 129 7.24 10.51 10.35
C SER A 129 7.84 9.61 9.25
N PRO A 130 9.18 9.37 9.29
CA PRO A 130 9.91 8.68 8.23
C PRO A 130 9.78 7.16 8.29
N PHE A 131 10.21 6.52 7.21
CA PHE A 131 10.54 5.09 7.15
C PHE A 131 11.75 4.79 8.04
N GLY A 132 11.81 3.55 8.53
CA GLY A 132 12.95 3.05 9.29
C GLY A 132 12.63 2.87 10.77
N ILE A 133 13.69 2.69 11.56
CA ILE A 133 13.56 2.28 12.95
C ILE A 133 13.23 3.49 13.82
N ARG A 134 12.20 3.33 14.66
CA ARG A 134 11.75 4.37 15.58
C ARG A 134 11.87 3.88 17.01
N ARG A 135 12.32 4.77 17.91
CA ARG A 135 12.20 4.57 19.35
C ARG A 135 10.91 5.26 19.80
N LEU A 136 9.87 4.49 20.10
CA LEU A 136 8.60 5.00 20.63
C LEU A 136 8.50 4.59 22.10
N MET A 137 8.58 5.57 22.99
CA MET A 137 8.76 5.33 24.43
C MET A 137 10.01 4.46 24.68
N LYS A 138 9.92 3.43 25.53
CA LYS A 138 11.01 2.49 25.81
C LYS A 138 11.20 1.39 24.74
N ARG A 139 10.43 1.40 23.65
CA ARG A 139 10.45 0.31 22.65
C ARG A 139 10.97 0.77 21.30
N VAL A 140 11.86 -0.01 20.71
CA VAL A 140 12.33 0.16 19.33
C VAL A 140 11.40 -0.63 18.42
N ARG A 141 10.79 0.02 17.42
CA ARG A 141 9.93 -0.65 16.44
C ARG A 141 10.24 -0.16 15.02
N PRO A 142 10.27 -1.07 14.03
CA PRO A 142 10.40 -0.68 12.64
C PRO A 142 9.12 0.03 12.17
N HIS A 143 9.32 1.08 11.38
CA HIS A 143 8.29 1.71 10.60
C HIS A 143 8.48 1.41 9.12
N ASN A 144 7.60 0.57 8.59
CA ASN A 144 7.73 0.00 7.25
C ASN A 144 7.27 0.95 6.13
N GLY A 145 6.69 2.10 6.47
CA GLY A 145 6.21 3.10 5.51
C GLY A 145 6.63 4.53 5.85
N ILE A 146 5.81 5.50 5.46
CA ILE A 146 5.87 6.90 5.91
C ILE A 146 4.49 7.33 6.42
N ASP A 147 4.48 8.28 7.36
CA ASP A 147 3.24 8.84 7.88
C ASP A 147 3.04 10.27 7.38
N ILE A 148 1.89 10.49 6.75
CA ILE A 148 1.47 11.78 6.20
C ILE A 148 0.25 12.27 6.98
N GLY A 149 0.48 13.22 7.90
CA GLY A 149 -0.55 13.89 8.67
C GLY A 149 -1.45 14.73 7.78
N ALA A 150 -2.75 14.48 7.84
CA ALA A 150 -3.77 15.22 7.10
C ALA A 150 -5.11 15.16 7.86
N PRO A 151 -5.99 16.17 7.72
CA PRO A 151 -7.30 16.13 8.35
C PRO A 151 -8.09 14.88 8.00
N SER A 152 -8.86 14.35 8.95
CA SER A 152 -9.79 13.24 8.71
C SER A 152 -10.76 13.61 7.59
N GLY A 153 -10.98 12.70 6.64
CA GLY A 153 -11.78 12.96 5.44
C GLY A 153 -11.00 13.51 4.25
N THR A 154 -9.69 13.79 4.37
CA THR A 154 -8.86 14.18 3.21
C THR A 154 -8.83 13.04 2.18
N PRO A 155 -9.04 13.30 0.88
CA PRO A 155 -9.00 12.25 -0.14
C PRO A 155 -7.64 11.57 -0.23
N ILE A 156 -7.66 10.23 -0.24
CA ILE A 156 -6.50 9.37 -0.52
C ILE A 156 -6.63 8.90 -1.96
N ARG A 157 -5.54 9.04 -2.71
CA ARG A 157 -5.45 8.71 -4.13
C ARG A 157 -4.46 7.58 -4.37
N ALA A 158 -4.73 6.77 -5.38
CA ALA A 158 -3.81 5.75 -5.86
C ALA A 158 -2.49 6.39 -6.32
N ALA A 159 -1.37 5.95 -5.73
CA ALA A 159 -0.04 6.45 -6.06
C ALA A 159 0.38 6.09 -7.49
N ALA A 160 -0.12 4.99 -8.04
CA ALA A 160 0.08 4.56 -9.42
C ALA A 160 -1.11 3.70 -9.89
N ASP A 161 -1.14 3.39 -11.18
CA ASP A 161 -2.10 2.43 -11.75
C ASP A 161 -1.92 1.06 -11.10
N GLY A 162 -2.99 0.33 -10.85
CA GLY A 162 -2.89 -1.01 -10.28
C GLY A 162 -4.23 -1.68 -10.03
N GLN A 163 -4.16 -2.88 -9.46
CA GLN A 163 -5.31 -3.65 -9.03
C GLN A 163 -5.37 -3.69 -7.51
N VAL A 164 -6.55 -3.50 -6.93
CA VAL A 164 -6.76 -3.60 -5.48
C VAL A 164 -6.68 -5.06 -5.07
N LEU A 165 -5.61 -5.43 -4.38
CA LEU A 165 -5.41 -6.79 -3.86
C LEU A 165 -6.16 -7.01 -2.55
N PHE A 166 -6.26 -5.98 -1.71
CA PHE A 166 -6.99 -6.02 -0.44
C PHE A 166 -7.74 -4.72 -0.20
N SER A 167 -8.93 -4.80 0.38
CA SER A 167 -9.73 -3.68 0.84
C SER A 167 -10.53 -4.14 2.06
N GLY A 168 -10.19 -3.63 3.25
CA GLY A 168 -10.84 -4.08 4.48
C GLY A 168 -10.15 -3.61 5.75
N ALA A 169 -10.56 -4.16 6.89
CA ALA A 169 -9.95 -3.87 8.18
C ALA A 169 -8.86 -4.90 8.51
N LYS A 170 -7.70 -4.42 8.97
CA LYS A 170 -6.64 -5.26 9.55
C LYS A 170 -6.17 -4.72 10.90
N ARG A 171 -5.88 -5.63 11.84
CA ARG A 171 -5.28 -5.28 13.14
C ARG A 171 -4.01 -4.44 12.94
N GLY A 172 -3.86 -3.38 13.72
CA GLY A 172 -2.74 -2.43 13.59
C GLY A 172 -2.97 -1.38 12.50
N TYR A 173 -3.23 -1.79 11.25
CA TYR A 173 -3.40 -0.87 10.11
C TYR A 173 -4.77 -0.21 10.02
N GLY A 174 -5.79 -0.73 10.70
CA GLY A 174 -7.16 -0.23 10.60
C GLY A 174 -7.78 -0.54 9.24
N TYR A 175 -8.62 0.36 8.73
CA TYR A 175 -9.10 0.26 7.36
C TYR A 175 -7.96 0.57 6.39
N SER A 176 -7.71 -0.37 5.49
CA SER A 176 -6.60 -0.29 4.55
C SER A 176 -6.93 -0.86 3.18
N VAL A 177 -6.12 -0.41 2.21
CA VAL A 177 -6.11 -0.88 0.84
C VAL A 177 -4.70 -1.34 0.50
N ILE A 178 -4.54 -2.53 -0.07
CA ILE A 178 -3.31 -2.95 -0.74
C ILE A 178 -3.56 -2.89 -2.25
N MET A 179 -2.63 -2.27 -2.96
CA MET A 179 -2.65 -2.14 -4.42
C MET A 179 -1.43 -2.83 -5.02
N GLY A 180 -1.66 -3.75 -5.94
CA GLY A 180 -0.62 -4.41 -6.72
C GLY A 180 -0.48 -3.74 -8.08
N HIS A 181 0.71 -3.26 -8.40
CA HIS A 181 1.02 -2.55 -9.65
C HIS A 181 1.49 -3.52 -10.73
N ASP A 182 2.32 -4.49 -10.35
CA ASP A 182 2.75 -5.62 -11.17
C ASP A 182 2.95 -6.88 -10.30
N ALA A 183 3.78 -7.83 -10.76
CA ALA A 183 4.06 -9.07 -10.05
C ALA A 183 4.79 -8.91 -8.71
N SER A 184 5.54 -7.82 -8.50
CA SER A 184 6.39 -7.63 -7.31
C SER A 184 6.22 -6.28 -6.62
N HIS A 185 5.57 -5.30 -7.24
CA HIS A 185 5.42 -3.94 -6.72
C HIS A 185 4.04 -3.72 -6.12
N GLU A 186 4.01 -3.37 -4.83
CA GLU A 186 2.79 -3.19 -4.06
C GLU A 186 2.83 -1.91 -3.21
N THR A 187 1.69 -1.23 -3.07
CA THR A 187 1.51 -0.12 -2.13
C THR A 187 0.39 -0.39 -1.13
N LEU A 188 0.56 0.07 0.10
CA LEU A 188 -0.45 0.01 1.16
C LEU A 188 -0.85 1.41 1.61
N TYR A 189 -2.14 1.59 1.83
CA TYR A 189 -2.77 2.82 2.35
C TYR A 189 -3.55 2.43 3.61
N ALA A 190 -3.15 2.93 4.77
CA ALA A 190 -3.71 2.51 6.06
C ALA A 190 -4.25 3.66 6.91
N HIS A 191 -4.89 3.30 8.03
CA HIS A 191 -5.57 4.19 8.96
C HIS A 191 -6.74 4.98 8.35
N MET A 192 -7.35 4.45 7.28
CA MET A 192 -8.40 5.14 6.55
C MET A 192 -9.66 5.31 7.41
N LYS A 193 -10.44 6.36 7.17
CA LYS A 193 -11.79 6.53 7.74
C LYS A 193 -12.81 5.74 6.93
N THR A 194 -12.69 5.78 5.62
CA THR A 194 -13.60 5.16 4.67
C THR A 194 -12.81 4.68 3.47
N ILE A 195 -13.09 3.46 3.03
CA ILE A 195 -12.56 2.89 1.80
C ILE A 195 -13.63 2.99 0.72
N VAL A 196 -13.28 3.44 -0.48
CA VAL A 196 -14.19 3.44 -1.63
C VAL A 196 -13.78 2.44 -2.71
N ALA A 197 -12.52 2.00 -2.72
CA ALA A 197 -12.01 0.99 -3.63
C ALA A 197 -12.34 -0.43 -3.16
N ARG A 198 -12.63 -1.34 -4.10
CA ARG A 198 -13.04 -2.73 -3.81
C ARG A 198 -11.95 -3.72 -4.24
N SER A 199 -11.79 -4.83 -3.53
CA SER A 199 -10.88 -5.91 -3.96
C SER A 199 -11.20 -6.37 -5.39
N GLY A 200 -10.15 -6.59 -6.19
CA GLY A 200 -10.22 -6.93 -7.61
C GLY A 200 -10.38 -5.72 -8.55
N GLN A 201 -10.74 -4.54 -8.04
CA GLN A 201 -10.92 -3.33 -8.85
C GLN A 201 -9.60 -2.85 -9.44
N PHE A 202 -9.60 -2.53 -10.73
CA PHE A 202 -8.52 -1.74 -11.36
C PHE A 202 -8.73 -0.26 -11.09
N VAL A 203 -7.68 0.41 -10.66
CA VAL A 203 -7.67 1.82 -10.25
C VAL A 203 -6.54 2.52 -10.99
N ARG A 204 -6.84 3.71 -11.52
CA ARG A 204 -5.82 4.56 -12.16
C ARG A 204 -5.10 5.43 -11.14
N ARG A 205 -3.86 5.80 -11.43
CA ARG A 205 -3.11 6.82 -10.71
C ARG A 205 -3.97 8.08 -10.53
N ASP A 206 -3.88 8.69 -9.35
CA ASP A 206 -4.65 9.87 -8.94
C ASP A 206 -6.16 9.63 -8.69
N GLN A 207 -6.68 8.43 -8.95
CA GLN A 207 -8.05 8.07 -8.60
C GLN A 207 -8.21 7.93 -7.09
N ILE A 208 -9.31 8.45 -6.55
CA ILE A 208 -9.64 8.36 -5.12
C ILE A 208 -9.95 6.91 -4.76
N ILE A 209 -9.30 6.40 -3.70
CA ILE A 209 -9.48 5.05 -3.17
C ILE A 209 -10.04 5.04 -1.75
N GLY A 210 -10.06 6.20 -1.08
CA GLY A 210 -10.77 6.41 0.16
C GLY A 210 -10.36 7.72 0.82
N TYR A 211 -10.47 7.77 2.15
CA TYR A 211 -10.30 9.02 2.89
C TYR A 211 -9.51 8.80 4.18
N VAL A 212 -8.66 9.78 4.51
CA VAL A 212 -7.82 9.77 5.72
C VAL A 212 -8.69 9.61 6.96
N GLY A 213 -8.19 8.82 7.92
CA GLY A 213 -8.85 8.61 9.20
C GLY A 213 -7.85 8.41 10.33
N LYS A 214 -8.32 7.69 11.36
CA LYS A 214 -7.56 7.34 12.56
C LYS A 214 -7.96 5.95 13.05
N THR A 215 -8.16 5.01 12.12
CA THR A 215 -8.55 3.63 12.48
C THR A 215 -7.31 2.77 12.75
N GLY A 216 -7.48 1.69 13.52
CA GLY A 216 -6.36 0.86 13.94
C GLY A 216 -5.47 1.55 14.97
N ARG A 217 -4.17 1.26 14.95
CA ARG A 217 -3.18 1.81 15.89
C ARG A 217 -2.65 3.14 15.36
N SER A 218 -3.35 4.23 15.69
CA SER A 218 -3.04 5.58 15.24
C SER A 218 -3.29 6.61 16.35
N THR A 219 -2.35 7.55 16.55
CA THR A 219 -2.45 8.59 17.60
C THR A 219 -3.25 9.81 17.14
N GLY A 220 -3.32 10.07 15.84
CA GLY A 220 -4.05 11.20 15.24
C GLY A 220 -4.32 10.97 13.75
N PRO A 221 -5.17 11.77 13.10
CA PRO A 221 -5.47 11.61 11.68
C PRO A 221 -4.22 11.68 10.79
N HIS A 222 -3.92 10.58 10.09
CA HIS A 222 -2.82 10.49 9.13
C HIS A 222 -3.06 9.33 8.16
N LEU A 223 -2.36 9.36 7.03
CA LEU A 223 -2.18 8.22 6.14
C LEU A 223 -0.85 7.55 6.47
N HIS A 224 -0.87 6.27 6.77
CA HIS A 224 0.32 5.43 6.69
C HIS A 224 0.42 4.87 5.26
N PHE A 225 1.54 5.17 4.59
CA PHE A 225 1.81 4.78 3.22
C PHE A 225 3.08 3.92 3.14
N GLU A 226 2.96 2.72 2.59
CA GLU A 226 4.07 1.77 2.48
C GLU A 226 4.24 1.28 1.05
N THR A 227 5.50 1.05 0.66
CA THR A 227 5.87 0.45 -0.63
C THR A 227 6.56 -0.88 -0.37
N ARG A 228 6.24 -1.90 -1.16
CA ARG A 228 6.93 -3.19 -1.15
C ARG A 228 7.42 -3.59 -2.54
N ILE A 229 8.58 -4.22 -2.56
CA ILE A 229 9.15 -4.88 -3.73
C ILE A 229 9.42 -6.33 -3.36
N ALA A 230 8.79 -7.27 -4.07
CA ALA A 230 8.82 -8.70 -3.80
C ALA A 230 8.52 -9.03 -2.33
N GLY A 231 7.50 -8.37 -1.77
CA GLY A 231 7.06 -8.55 -0.38
C GLY A 231 7.93 -7.87 0.68
N VAL A 232 9.05 -7.23 0.31
CA VAL A 232 9.95 -6.53 1.23
C VAL A 232 9.63 -5.04 1.26
N ALA A 233 9.44 -4.47 2.46
CA ALA A 233 9.22 -3.05 2.65
C ALA A 233 10.39 -2.22 2.12
N LYS A 234 10.13 -1.16 1.37
CA LYS A 234 11.13 -0.22 0.86
C LYS A 234 10.73 1.18 1.27
N ASN A 235 11.71 2.09 1.40
CA ASN A 235 11.44 3.47 1.79
C ASN A 235 10.68 4.19 0.67
N PRO A 236 9.40 4.60 0.88
CA PRO A 236 8.61 5.25 -0.16
C PRO A 236 9.24 6.54 -0.72
N LEU A 237 10.06 7.25 0.08
CA LEU A 237 10.74 8.47 -0.34
C LEU A 237 11.73 8.27 -1.49
N MET A 238 12.17 7.03 -1.74
CA MET A 238 13.06 6.70 -2.86
C MET A 238 12.35 6.70 -4.22
N TYR A 239 11.02 6.61 -4.20
CA TYR A 239 10.17 6.46 -5.38
C TYR A 239 9.17 7.61 -5.57
N LEU A 240 8.89 8.36 -4.50
CA LEU A 240 8.02 9.53 -4.54
C LEU A 240 8.75 10.73 -5.17
N PRO A 241 8.03 11.58 -5.93
CA PRO A 241 8.63 12.76 -6.53
C PRO A 241 9.03 13.74 -5.44
N THR A 242 10.08 14.54 -5.70
CA THR A 242 10.43 15.67 -4.83
C THR A 242 9.18 16.52 -4.60
N PRO A 243 8.83 16.81 -3.34
CA PRO A 243 7.62 17.57 -3.09
C PRO A 243 7.74 18.98 -3.68
N HIS A 244 6.80 19.33 -4.55
CA HIS A 244 6.70 20.67 -5.11
C HIS A 244 6.00 21.56 -4.10
N SER A 245 6.35 22.85 -4.07
CA SER A 245 5.84 23.82 -3.10
C SER A 245 4.31 23.77 -2.99
N GLY A 246 3.80 23.60 -1.76
CA GLY A 246 2.38 23.71 -1.42
C GLY A 246 1.60 22.40 -1.22
N LYS A 247 2.00 21.28 -1.82
CA LYS A 247 1.28 20.00 -1.63
C LYS A 247 1.70 19.22 -0.39
N MET A 248 2.94 19.41 0.05
CA MET A 248 3.51 18.70 1.18
C MET A 248 4.29 19.65 2.09
N ARG A 249 4.14 19.47 3.40
CA ARG A 249 4.87 20.18 4.45
C ARG A 249 5.73 19.19 5.23
N VAL A 250 6.82 19.65 5.85
CA VAL A 250 7.62 18.82 6.77
C VAL A 250 7.21 19.13 8.21
N GLY A 251 7.04 18.10 9.04
CA GLY A 251 6.75 18.26 10.47
C GLY A 251 7.94 18.85 11.23
N VAL A 252 7.67 19.56 12.33
CA VAL A 252 8.69 20.31 13.11
C VAL A 252 9.83 19.43 13.62
N HIS A 253 9.55 18.17 13.96
CA HIS A 253 10.52 17.20 14.46
C HIS A 253 10.83 16.09 13.44
N THR A 254 10.44 16.28 12.20
CA THR A 254 10.64 15.31 11.13
C THR A 254 11.82 15.76 10.29
N PRO A 255 12.85 14.92 10.06
CA PRO A 255 13.93 15.28 9.15
C PRO A 255 13.38 15.60 7.76
N SER A 256 14.03 16.52 7.04
CA SER A 256 13.54 16.93 5.72
C SER A 256 13.53 15.76 4.75
N TYR A 257 12.73 15.87 3.69
CA TYR A 257 12.70 14.86 2.63
C TYR A 257 14.08 14.66 2.00
N SER A 258 14.81 15.75 1.75
CA SER A 258 16.16 15.70 1.18
C SER A 258 17.15 15.01 2.09
N ASP A 259 17.09 15.26 3.40
CA ASP A 259 18.00 14.64 4.36
C ASP A 259 17.74 13.14 4.48
N GLN A 260 16.47 12.75 4.50
CA GLN A 260 16.06 11.34 4.49
C GLN A 260 16.55 10.62 3.23
N VAL A 261 16.30 11.20 2.05
CA VAL A 261 16.76 10.63 0.78
C VAL A 261 18.28 10.55 0.73
N ALA A 262 18.99 11.58 1.18
CA ALA A 262 20.45 11.60 1.21
C ALA A 262 21.02 10.53 2.17
N TYR A 263 20.42 10.37 3.35
CA TYR A 263 20.78 9.35 4.32
C TYR A 263 20.64 7.94 3.73
N TYR A 264 19.48 7.61 3.15
CA TYR A 264 19.23 6.30 2.58
C TYR A 264 20.06 6.01 1.31
N LYS A 265 20.32 7.02 0.47
CA LYS A 265 21.28 6.89 -0.66
C LYS A 265 22.70 6.58 -0.19
N ARG A 266 23.13 7.17 0.93
CA ARG A 266 24.46 6.89 1.49
C ARG A 266 24.54 5.46 2.02
N LEU A 267 23.50 4.99 2.71
CA LEU A 267 23.44 3.61 3.20
C LEU A 267 23.49 2.58 2.07
N SER A 268 22.76 2.80 0.97
CA SER A 268 22.79 1.90 -0.18
C SER A 268 24.15 1.90 -0.88
N GLN A 269 24.80 3.07 -1.01
CA GLN A 269 26.14 3.15 -1.59
C GLN A 269 27.19 2.43 -0.74
N ILE A 270 27.12 2.56 0.59
CA ILE A 270 28.01 1.85 1.52
C ILE A 270 27.82 0.35 1.38
N ALA A 271 26.57 -0.12 1.30
CA ALA A 271 26.26 -1.53 1.12
C ALA A 271 26.85 -2.08 -0.18
N TYR A 272 26.58 -1.41 -1.30
CA TYR A 272 27.09 -1.79 -2.60
C TYR A 272 28.62 -1.92 -2.59
N ASN A 273 29.32 -0.95 -2.01
CA ASN A 273 30.78 -0.98 -1.90
C ASN A 273 31.28 -2.11 -0.99
N SER A 274 30.56 -2.42 0.10
CA SER A 274 30.89 -3.52 1.02
C SER A 274 30.80 -4.89 0.32
N ASP A 275 29.73 -5.12 -0.43
CA ASP A 275 29.53 -6.37 -1.18
C ASP A 275 30.57 -6.54 -2.27
N GLN A 276 30.90 -5.47 -3.01
CA GLN A 276 31.99 -5.50 -4.00
C GLN A 276 33.34 -5.85 -3.36
N ASN A 277 33.63 -5.32 -2.17
CA ASN A 277 34.85 -5.63 -1.44
C ASN A 277 34.87 -7.06 -0.89
N LYS A 278 33.73 -7.63 -0.49
CA LYS A 278 33.62 -9.05 -0.13
C LYS A 278 33.88 -9.95 -1.34
N VAL A 279 33.25 -9.67 -2.48
CA VAL A 279 33.47 -10.43 -3.73
C VAL A 279 34.93 -10.38 -4.18
N ARG A 280 35.60 -9.23 -4.02
CA ARG A 280 37.03 -9.08 -4.36
C ARG A 280 37.99 -9.81 -3.42
N LYS A 281 37.62 -10.06 -2.17
CA LYS A 281 38.44 -10.79 -1.19
C LYS A 281 38.32 -12.31 -1.28
N VAL A 282 37.38 -12.82 -2.09
CA VAL A 282 37.13 -14.26 -2.29
C VAL A 282 37.78 -14.77 -3.60
N LYS A 283 38.57 -13.93 -4.27
CA LYS A 283 39.42 -14.29 -5.41
C LYS A 283 40.89 -14.24 -5.00
#